data_AF-A0A356KP90-F1
#
_entry.id   AF-A0A356KP90-F1
#
_cell.length_a   1.000
_cell.length_b   1.000
_cell.length_c   1.000
_cell.angle_alpha   90.00
_cell.angle_beta   90.00
_cell.angle_gamma   90.00
#
_symmetry.space_group_name_H-M   'P 1'
#
loop_
_entity.id
_entity.type
_entity.pdbx_description
1 polymer ?
#
loop_
_entity_poly.entity_id
_entity_poly.type
_entity_poly.pdbx_seq_one_letter_code
_entity_poly.pdbx_strand_id
1 'polypeptide(L)'
;MTRPTPTCAILLALLALGAPALAQEASTIPEVARATGSFTALGKALRAAGLEETLRGEGPFTVFAPSDAAFAKLPPERLSALLADRAALRQVLLHHVARGRRTAREVVQFESVRTLAGESLRIQVGARVQIGAASVLRADVEASNGVIHVIDQVLLPESLQAGPGSLVAVAKAAGGFEVLLAAAKAAGLLEVLDAQGPFTLLAPSDAAFGVLPPQALQALLQDRERLTRLLQHHVVAGRLPASALAERSELVTLAKTRLVVDVRQGVRVAGARVATADVVARNGVIHVIDRVLLPPAPKATPSVSAAPTFPTYRGKNLEGQPYVLPGGLTGERNLVLIPFLQWQQGDVNTWLEWLGRSPLAARTGFAYWELPTVQDRGEGFQRFLDRGMALGIPDPAARARTITVYTDLAAFLKRLEIPGTSKIQVLLLDKAGRVLWRCEGPFSPAKGQELLRALEGAKTK
;
A
#
# COMPACT_ATOMS: atom_id res chain seq x y z
N MET A 1 -63.64 -95.36 -1.94
CA MET A 1 -63.44 -95.10 -0.50
C MET A 1 -62.04 -94.53 -0.29
N THR A 2 -61.92 -93.59 0.65
CA THR A 2 -60.72 -93.06 1.35
C THR A 2 -59.68 -92.20 0.59
N ARG A 3 -59.65 -90.91 0.99
CA ARG A 3 -58.55 -89.91 0.96
C ARG A 3 -57.28 -90.43 1.67
N PRO A 4 -56.04 -89.90 1.45
CA PRO A 4 -55.64 -88.52 1.83
C PRO A 4 -54.56 -87.79 0.99
N THR A 5 -54.50 -86.46 1.18
CA THR A 5 -53.41 -85.48 0.89
C THR A 5 -52.16 -85.75 1.77
N PRO A 6 -50.91 -85.22 1.54
CA PRO A 6 -50.60 -83.79 1.28
C PRO A 6 -49.30 -83.40 0.49
N THR A 7 -49.27 -82.11 0.11
CA THR A 7 -48.17 -81.10 0.04
C THR A 7 -46.71 -81.49 -0.28
N CYS A 8 -46.12 -80.87 -1.30
CA CYS A 8 -44.85 -80.11 -1.17
C CYS A 8 -44.61 -79.23 -2.42
N ALA A 9 -44.43 -77.93 -2.21
CA ALA A 9 -44.14 -76.95 -3.24
C ALA A 9 -42.61 -76.78 -3.41
N ILE A 10 -42.11 -76.87 -4.65
CA ILE A 10 -40.79 -76.35 -5.03
C ILE A 10 -40.97 -75.58 -6.34
N LEU A 11 -40.79 -74.26 -6.23
CA LEU A 11 -40.81 -73.29 -7.31
C LEU A 11 -39.40 -73.24 -7.93
N LEU A 12 -39.24 -73.70 -9.18
CA LEU A 12 -37.99 -73.54 -9.94
C LEU A 12 -38.14 -72.34 -10.89
N ALA A 13 -37.44 -71.25 -10.57
CA ALA A 13 -37.35 -70.05 -11.40
C ALA A 13 -36.48 -70.30 -12.63
N LEU A 14 -37.03 -70.09 -13.83
CA LEU A 14 -36.30 -70.12 -15.10
C LEU A 14 -35.58 -68.78 -15.31
N LEU A 15 -34.26 -68.84 -15.50
CA LEU A 15 -33.39 -67.71 -15.82
C LEU A 15 -33.83 -66.99 -17.09
N ALA A 16 -34.06 -65.67 -16.99
CA ALA A 16 -34.02 -64.77 -18.13
C ALA A 16 -32.54 -64.40 -18.40
N LEU A 17 -32.04 -64.76 -19.59
CA LEU A 17 -30.76 -64.30 -20.13
C LEU A 17 -30.83 -62.77 -20.32
N GLY A 18 -30.24 -62.03 -19.37
CA GLY A 18 -30.00 -60.61 -19.50
C GLY A 18 -28.94 -60.35 -20.58
N ALA A 19 -29.31 -59.59 -21.62
CA ALA A 19 -28.34 -58.97 -22.50
C ALA A 19 -27.34 -58.15 -21.67
N PRO A 20 -26.03 -58.19 -21.96
CA PRO A 20 -25.09 -57.31 -21.27
C PRO A 20 -25.48 -55.87 -21.63
N ALA A 21 -25.94 -55.12 -20.64
CA ALA A 21 -25.96 -53.68 -20.72
C ALA A 21 -24.52 -53.26 -21.00
N LEU A 22 -24.28 -52.68 -22.17
CA LEU A 22 -23.04 -51.97 -22.48
C LEU A 22 -22.79 -50.99 -21.33
N ALA A 23 -21.83 -51.32 -20.46
CA ALA A 23 -21.28 -50.38 -19.51
C ALA A 23 -20.76 -49.22 -20.35
N GLN A 24 -21.43 -48.07 -20.25
CA GLN A 24 -20.93 -46.81 -20.78
C GLN A 24 -19.61 -46.57 -20.04
N GLU A 25 -18.48 -46.82 -20.69
CA GLU A 25 -17.17 -46.55 -20.10
C GLU A 25 -17.13 -45.09 -19.67
N ALA A 26 -17.13 -44.88 -18.35
CA ALA A 26 -17.10 -43.54 -17.79
C ALA A 26 -15.80 -42.87 -18.25
N SER A 27 -15.93 -41.84 -19.07
CA SER A 27 -14.79 -41.16 -19.69
C SER A 27 -13.89 -40.53 -18.62
N THR A 28 -12.58 -40.66 -18.78
CA THR A 28 -11.57 -40.08 -17.89
C THR A 28 -11.56 -38.55 -18.00
N ILE A 29 -10.95 -37.84 -17.03
CA ILE A 29 -10.87 -36.37 -17.06
C ILE A 29 -10.37 -35.81 -18.41
N PRO A 30 -9.30 -36.35 -19.04
CA PRO A 30 -8.86 -35.89 -20.35
C PRO A 30 -9.88 -36.12 -21.48
N GLU A 31 -10.68 -37.17 -21.39
CA GLU A 31 -11.69 -37.53 -22.39
C GLU A 31 -12.95 -36.67 -22.26
N VAL A 32 -13.42 -36.45 -21.03
CA VAL A 32 -14.54 -35.53 -20.73
C VAL A 32 -14.20 -34.12 -21.20
N ALA A 33 -12.98 -33.64 -20.93
CA ALA A 33 -12.52 -32.34 -21.40
C ALA A 33 -12.52 -32.24 -22.94
N ARG A 34 -12.11 -33.29 -23.65
CA ARG A 34 -12.16 -33.30 -25.13
C ARG A 34 -13.60 -33.32 -25.66
N ALA A 35 -14.49 -34.06 -25.02
CA ALA A 35 -15.89 -34.21 -25.42
C ALA A 35 -16.73 -32.93 -25.23
N THR A 36 -16.36 -32.03 -24.30
CA THR A 36 -17.13 -30.80 -24.03
C THR A 36 -16.85 -29.66 -25.02
N GLY A 37 -15.97 -29.84 -26.01
CA GLY A 37 -15.66 -28.89 -27.08
C GLY A 37 -15.01 -27.56 -26.66
N SER A 38 -14.97 -27.27 -25.35
CA SER A 38 -14.58 -25.97 -24.76
C SER A 38 -13.20 -25.98 -24.07
N PHE A 39 -12.43 -27.07 -24.25
CA PHE A 39 -11.14 -27.30 -23.58
C PHE A 39 -10.02 -27.66 -24.57
N THR A 40 -10.09 -27.14 -25.80
CA THR A 40 -9.09 -27.46 -26.83
C THR A 40 -7.71 -26.94 -26.45
N ALA A 41 -7.61 -25.80 -25.77
CA ALA A 41 -6.36 -25.23 -25.26
C ALA A 41 -5.79 -26.05 -24.09
N LEU A 42 -6.65 -26.47 -23.14
CA LEU A 42 -6.24 -27.30 -22.01
C LEU A 42 -5.72 -28.67 -22.47
N GLY A 43 -6.38 -29.31 -23.43
CA GLY A 43 -5.92 -30.58 -24.02
C GLY A 43 -4.57 -30.47 -24.72
N LYS A 44 -4.28 -29.34 -25.40
CA LYS A 44 -2.95 -29.06 -25.97
C LYS A 44 -1.90 -28.87 -24.88
N ALA A 45 -2.23 -28.13 -23.82
CA ALA A 45 -1.33 -27.90 -22.69
C ALA A 45 -0.98 -29.21 -21.94
N LEU A 46 -1.96 -30.09 -21.71
CA LEU A 46 -1.75 -31.39 -21.07
C LEU A 46 -0.81 -32.30 -21.86
N ARG A 47 -0.96 -32.33 -23.20
CA ARG A 47 -0.03 -33.05 -24.10
C ARG A 47 1.37 -32.46 -24.04
N ALA A 48 1.51 -31.14 -24.15
CA ALA A 48 2.80 -30.46 -24.11
C ALA A 48 3.53 -30.67 -22.76
N ALA A 49 2.80 -30.69 -21.65
CA ALA A 49 3.37 -30.94 -20.32
C ALA A 49 3.65 -32.42 -20.03
N GLY A 50 3.07 -33.35 -20.80
CA GLY A 50 3.14 -34.79 -20.53
C GLY A 50 2.44 -35.20 -19.23
N LEU A 51 1.31 -34.55 -18.91
CA LEU A 51 0.53 -34.82 -17.70
C LEU A 51 -0.68 -35.74 -17.95
N GLU A 52 -0.90 -36.16 -19.19
CA GLU A 52 -2.03 -37.04 -19.54
C GLU A 52 -2.01 -38.34 -18.73
N GLU A 53 -0.85 -38.99 -18.59
CA GLU A 53 -0.72 -40.22 -17.80
C GLU A 53 -0.91 -39.98 -16.29
N THR A 54 -0.45 -38.84 -15.77
CA THR A 54 -0.64 -38.49 -14.35
C THR A 54 -2.12 -38.25 -14.01
N LEU A 55 -2.88 -37.66 -14.94
CA LEU A 55 -4.32 -37.44 -14.80
C LEU A 55 -5.17 -38.62 -15.29
N ARG A 56 -4.56 -39.69 -15.78
CA ARG A 56 -5.19 -41.01 -16.03
C ARG A 56 -5.04 -41.98 -14.86
N GLY A 57 -4.11 -41.71 -13.95
CA GLY A 57 -3.87 -42.56 -12.77
C GLY A 57 -5.10 -42.69 -11.86
N GLU A 58 -5.01 -43.62 -10.90
CA GLU A 58 -6.08 -43.89 -9.93
C GLU A 58 -6.37 -42.64 -9.10
N GLY A 59 -7.51 -42.00 -9.42
CA GLY A 59 -8.04 -40.87 -8.69
C GLY A 59 -8.51 -41.26 -7.28
N PRO A 60 -9.13 -40.34 -6.52
CA PRO A 60 -9.90 -39.24 -7.08
C PRO A 60 -9.15 -37.90 -7.15
N PHE A 61 -9.34 -37.19 -8.27
CA PHE A 61 -8.88 -35.81 -8.47
C PHE A 61 -10.03 -34.82 -8.54
N THR A 62 -9.76 -33.57 -8.19
CA THR A 62 -10.62 -32.43 -8.52
C THR A 62 -9.84 -31.49 -9.42
N VAL A 63 -10.36 -31.20 -10.61
CA VAL A 63 -9.67 -30.39 -11.62
C VAL A 63 -10.44 -29.11 -11.86
N PHE A 64 -9.80 -27.98 -11.61
CA PHE A 64 -10.30 -26.66 -11.97
C PHE A 64 -9.91 -26.38 -13.42
N ALA A 65 -10.76 -26.70 -14.38
CA ALA A 65 -10.42 -26.65 -15.80
C ALA A 65 -10.69 -25.25 -16.39
N PRO A 66 -9.65 -24.49 -16.81
CA PRO A 66 -9.85 -23.23 -17.51
C PRO A 66 -10.48 -23.47 -18.88
N SER A 67 -11.55 -22.73 -19.16
CA SER A 67 -12.18 -22.71 -20.50
C SER A 67 -11.25 -22.11 -21.56
N ASP A 68 -11.52 -22.36 -22.84
CA ASP A 68 -10.77 -21.72 -23.93
C ASP A 68 -10.83 -20.17 -23.87
N ALA A 69 -11.96 -19.61 -23.39
CA ALA A 69 -12.10 -18.18 -23.11
C ALA A 69 -11.18 -17.70 -21.96
N ALA A 70 -10.89 -18.55 -20.98
CA ALA A 70 -9.94 -18.25 -19.90
C ALA A 70 -8.51 -18.14 -20.43
N PHE A 71 -8.10 -19.02 -21.36
CA PHE A 71 -6.80 -18.92 -22.03
C PHE A 71 -6.71 -17.68 -22.92
N ALA A 72 -7.81 -17.30 -23.59
CA ALA A 72 -7.85 -16.08 -24.40
C ALA A 72 -7.71 -14.79 -23.57
N LYS A 73 -8.01 -14.82 -22.27
CA LYS A 73 -7.77 -13.69 -21.35
C LYS A 73 -6.29 -13.52 -20.97
N LEU A 74 -5.43 -14.53 -21.21
CA LEU A 74 -4.00 -14.39 -20.97
C LEU A 74 -3.33 -13.61 -22.11
N PRO A 75 -2.37 -12.72 -21.80
CA PRO A 75 -1.57 -12.06 -22.84
C PRO A 75 -0.90 -13.11 -23.75
N PRO A 76 -0.91 -12.92 -25.08
CA PRO A 76 -0.39 -13.91 -26.03
C PRO A 76 1.09 -14.21 -25.83
N GLU A 77 1.88 -13.21 -25.43
CA GLU A 77 3.29 -13.38 -25.08
C GLU A 77 3.48 -14.31 -23.87
N ARG A 78 2.64 -14.16 -22.84
CA ARG A 78 2.69 -14.99 -21.64
C ARG A 78 2.26 -16.42 -21.94
N LEU A 79 1.22 -16.59 -22.76
CA LEU A 79 0.79 -17.91 -23.20
C LEU A 79 1.91 -18.61 -23.99
N SER A 80 2.58 -17.89 -24.89
CA SER A 80 3.69 -18.42 -25.68
C SER A 80 4.88 -18.81 -24.80
N ALA A 81 5.24 -17.96 -23.82
CA ALA A 81 6.29 -18.26 -22.84
C ALA A 81 5.97 -19.49 -21.99
N LEU A 82 4.72 -19.61 -21.52
CA LEU A 82 4.27 -20.78 -20.76
C LEU A 82 4.26 -22.06 -21.60
N LEU A 83 3.90 -21.99 -22.88
CA LEU A 83 3.93 -23.15 -23.77
C LEU A 83 5.36 -23.56 -24.15
N ALA A 84 6.30 -22.61 -24.17
CA ALA A 84 7.71 -22.88 -24.44
C ALA A 84 8.44 -23.50 -23.24
N ASP A 85 8.06 -23.16 -22.01
CA ASP A 85 8.63 -23.73 -20.78
C ASP A 85 7.77 -24.90 -20.24
N ARG A 86 8.21 -26.12 -20.51
CA ARG A 86 7.53 -27.35 -20.07
C ARG A 86 7.45 -27.49 -18.55
N ALA A 87 8.46 -27.01 -17.80
CA ALA A 87 8.46 -27.10 -16.35
C ALA A 87 7.43 -26.14 -15.74
N ALA A 88 7.40 -24.90 -16.24
CA ALA A 88 6.39 -23.91 -15.87
C ALA A 88 4.98 -24.39 -16.23
N LEU A 89 4.77 -24.92 -17.44
CA LEU A 89 3.48 -25.44 -17.88
C LEU A 89 3.00 -26.58 -16.97
N ARG A 90 3.89 -27.50 -16.61
CA ARG A 90 3.59 -28.60 -15.68
C ARG A 90 3.16 -28.06 -14.31
N GLN A 91 3.86 -27.05 -13.80
CA GLN A 91 3.52 -26.43 -12.52
C GLN A 91 2.16 -25.73 -12.56
N VAL A 92 1.85 -24.99 -13.63
CA VAL A 92 0.52 -24.37 -13.84
C VAL A 92 -0.57 -25.43 -13.85
N LEU A 93 -0.39 -26.51 -14.61
CA LEU A 93 -1.40 -27.56 -14.72
C LEU A 93 -1.61 -28.30 -13.39
N LEU A 94 -0.54 -28.59 -12.64
CA LEU A 94 -0.65 -29.18 -11.30
C LEU A 94 -1.29 -28.23 -10.29
N HIS A 95 -1.20 -26.92 -10.50
CA HIS A 95 -1.88 -25.93 -9.67
C HIS A 95 -3.40 -25.90 -9.89
N HIS A 96 -3.88 -26.39 -11.04
CA HIS A 96 -5.31 -26.56 -11.30
C HIS A 96 -5.86 -27.89 -10.76
N VAL A 97 -5.02 -28.77 -10.22
CA VAL A 97 -5.41 -30.11 -9.80
C VAL A 97 -5.28 -30.24 -8.29
N ALA A 98 -6.33 -30.69 -7.64
CA ALA A 98 -6.34 -31.01 -6.22
C ALA A 98 -6.58 -32.52 -6.00
N ARG A 99 -6.07 -33.03 -4.88
CA ARG A 99 -6.34 -34.41 -4.44
C ARG A 99 -7.71 -34.52 -3.77
N GLY A 100 -8.39 -35.63 -4.02
CA GLY A 100 -9.72 -35.92 -3.48
C GLY A 100 -10.82 -35.58 -4.49
N ARG A 101 -11.94 -36.31 -4.42
CA ARG A 101 -13.17 -35.97 -5.12
C ARG A 101 -13.86 -34.89 -4.30
N ARG A 102 -14.07 -33.70 -4.88
CA ARG A 102 -14.77 -32.60 -4.21
C ARG A 102 -15.82 -32.03 -5.14
N THR A 103 -17.08 -32.25 -4.79
CA THR A 103 -18.23 -31.63 -5.44
C THR A 103 -18.31 -30.15 -5.06
N ALA A 104 -19.09 -29.35 -5.79
CA ALA A 104 -19.29 -27.94 -5.50
C ALA A 104 -19.79 -27.73 -4.07
N ARG A 105 -20.67 -28.62 -3.58
CA ARG A 105 -21.20 -28.62 -2.21
C ARG A 105 -20.12 -28.81 -1.16
N GLU A 106 -19.10 -29.60 -1.44
CA GLU A 106 -17.98 -29.83 -0.53
C GLU A 106 -16.94 -28.73 -0.67
N VAL A 107 -16.64 -28.26 -1.89
CA VAL A 107 -15.69 -27.18 -2.16
C VAL A 107 -16.08 -25.91 -1.40
N VAL A 108 -17.35 -25.53 -1.38
CA VAL A 108 -17.82 -24.32 -0.66
C VAL A 108 -17.70 -24.40 0.86
N GLN A 109 -17.47 -25.59 1.44
CA GLN A 109 -17.28 -25.77 2.89
C GLN A 109 -15.82 -25.52 3.32
N PHE A 110 -14.88 -25.47 2.37
CA PHE A 110 -13.47 -25.24 2.67
C PHE A 110 -13.10 -23.77 2.46
N GLU A 111 -12.21 -23.24 3.32
CA GLU A 111 -11.60 -21.92 3.11
C GLU A 111 -10.52 -21.96 2.01
N SER A 112 -9.87 -23.11 1.84
CA SER A 112 -8.85 -23.31 0.81
C SER A 112 -8.70 -24.79 0.41
N VAL A 113 -8.15 -25.02 -0.78
CA VAL A 113 -7.84 -26.35 -1.33
C VAL A 113 -6.36 -26.43 -1.71
N ARG A 114 -5.66 -27.43 -1.17
CA ARG A 114 -4.25 -27.68 -1.51
C ARG A 114 -4.14 -28.36 -2.88
N THR A 115 -3.33 -27.77 -3.75
CA THR A 115 -3.11 -28.24 -5.12
C THR A 115 -1.94 -29.22 -5.20
N LEU A 116 -1.81 -29.95 -6.31
CA LEU A 116 -0.66 -30.81 -6.58
C LEU A 116 0.62 -30.02 -6.86
N ALA A 117 0.53 -28.72 -7.16
CA ALA A 117 1.68 -27.83 -7.21
C ALA A 117 2.26 -27.51 -5.81
N GLY A 118 1.59 -27.94 -4.73
CA GLY A 118 2.02 -27.72 -3.34
C GLY A 118 1.44 -26.46 -2.70
N GLU A 119 0.96 -25.51 -3.51
CA GLU A 119 0.30 -24.27 -3.11
C GLU A 119 -1.21 -24.47 -2.83
N SER A 120 -1.81 -23.61 -2.00
CA SER A 120 -3.24 -23.66 -1.67
C SER A 120 -4.03 -22.57 -2.40
N LEU A 121 -5.15 -22.96 -3.01
CA LEU A 121 -6.12 -22.05 -3.62
C LEU A 121 -7.18 -21.65 -2.60
N ARG A 122 -7.36 -20.35 -2.39
CA ARG A 122 -8.44 -19.83 -1.53
C ARG A 122 -9.80 -20.00 -2.19
N ILE A 123 -10.82 -20.33 -1.42
CA ILE A 123 -12.20 -20.43 -1.89
C ILE A 123 -13.00 -19.28 -1.28
N GLN A 124 -13.79 -18.62 -2.11
CA GLN A 124 -14.70 -17.55 -1.68
C GLN A 124 -16.10 -17.82 -2.21
N VAL A 125 -17.07 -17.72 -1.30
CA VAL A 125 -18.48 -17.94 -1.61
C VAL A 125 -19.18 -16.58 -1.57
N GLY A 126 -19.44 -16.02 -2.75
CA GLY A 126 -20.22 -14.79 -2.92
C GLY A 126 -21.45 -15.05 -3.80
N ALA A 127 -21.76 -14.14 -4.73
CA ALA A 127 -22.81 -14.36 -5.74
C ALA A 127 -22.49 -15.53 -6.69
N ARG A 128 -21.21 -15.87 -6.85
CA ARG A 128 -20.69 -17.08 -7.49
C ARG A 128 -19.56 -17.65 -6.66
N VAL A 129 -19.29 -18.95 -6.82
CA VAL A 129 -18.13 -19.61 -6.19
C VAL A 129 -16.86 -19.17 -6.91
N GLN A 130 -15.88 -18.67 -6.17
CA GLN A 130 -14.57 -18.28 -6.66
C GLN A 130 -13.48 -19.17 -6.06
N ILE A 131 -12.51 -19.52 -6.90
CA ILE A 131 -11.36 -20.35 -6.55
C ILE A 131 -10.11 -19.60 -7.00
N GLY A 132 -9.30 -19.16 -6.03
CA GLY A 132 -8.26 -18.16 -6.27
C GLY A 132 -8.88 -16.87 -6.82
N ALA A 133 -8.43 -16.45 -8.00
CA ALA A 133 -8.98 -15.29 -8.73
C ALA A 133 -10.04 -15.69 -9.79
N ALA A 134 -10.32 -16.97 -9.98
CA ALA A 134 -11.20 -17.47 -11.03
C ALA A 134 -12.61 -17.75 -10.50
N SER A 135 -13.63 -17.44 -11.30
CA SER A 135 -15.02 -17.80 -11.03
C SER A 135 -15.37 -19.15 -11.66
N VAL A 136 -16.12 -19.97 -10.93
CA VAL A 136 -16.64 -21.24 -11.45
C VAL A 136 -17.80 -20.97 -12.40
N LEU A 137 -17.64 -21.35 -13.67
CA LEU A 137 -18.66 -21.24 -14.72
C LEU A 137 -19.63 -22.41 -14.72
N ARG A 138 -19.11 -23.63 -14.55
CA ARG A 138 -19.88 -24.86 -14.48
C ARG A 138 -19.21 -25.79 -13.48
N ALA A 139 -19.95 -26.19 -12.47
CA ALA A 139 -19.45 -27.09 -11.43
C ALA A 139 -19.92 -28.53 -11.67
N ASP A 140 -19.32 -29.48 -10.94
CA ASP A 140 -19.78 -30.87 -10.85
C ASP A 140 -19.85 -31.63 -12.18
N VAL A 141 -18.87 -31.42 -13.06
CA VAL A 141 -18.74 -32.26 -14.26
C VAL A 141 -18.06 -33.56 -13.85
N GLU A 142 -18.82 -34.66 -13.85
CA GLU A 142 -18.32 -35.97 -13.44
C GLU A 142 -17.37 -36.57 -14.48
N ALA A 143 -16.29 -37.17 -13.99
CA ALA A 143 -15.37 -37.99 -14.76
C ALA A 143 -15.07 -39.27 -13.97
N SER A 144 -14.66 -40.35 -14.65
CA SER A 144 -14.43 -41.66 -14.00
C SER A 144 -13.41 -41.62 -12.86
N ASN A 145 -12.43 -40.71 -12.92
CA ASN A 145 -11.39 -40.56 -11.92
C ASN A 145 -11.43 -39.23 -11.15
N GLY A 146 -12.56 -38.51 -11.17
CA GLY A 146 -12.68 -37.26 -10.43
C GLY A 146 -13.87 -36.36 -10.75
N VAL A 147 -13.73 -35.09 -10.41
CA VAL A 147 -14.70 -34.02 -10.72
C VAL A 147 -13.98 -32.86 -11.39
N ILE A 148 -14.60 -32.29 -12.42
CA ILE A 148 -14.12 -31.12 -13.13
C ILE A 148 -15.02 -29.92 -12.78
N HIS A 149 -14.40 -28.81 -12.38
CA HIS A 149 -15.04 -27.52 -12.21
C HIS A 149 -14.49 -26.57 -13.26
N VAL A 150 -15.34 -26.10 -14.16
CA VAL A 150 -14.97 -25.20 -15.25
C VAL A 150 -14.80 -23.79 -14.70
N ILE A 151 -13.67 -23.15 -14.99
CA ILE A 151 -13.35 -21.81 -14.51
C ILE A 151 -13.10 -20.82 -15.65
N ASP A 152 -13.27 -19.54 -15.36
CA ASP A 152 -13.19 -18.45 -16.34
C ASP A 152 -11.82 -17.77 -16.45
N GLN A 153 -10.84 -18.20 -15.66
CA GLN A 153 -9.46 -17.70 -15.66
C GLN A 153 -8.44 -18.84 -15.44
N VAL A 154 -7.22 -18.68 -15.95
CA VAL A 154 -6.12 -19.60 -15.68
C VAL A 154 -5.49 -19.27 -14.33
N LEU A 155 -5.46 -20.24 -13.42
CA LEU A 155 -4.81 -20.16 -12.12
C LEU A 155 -3.30 -20.34 -12.27
N LEU A 156 -2.55 -19.27 -12.08
CA LEU A 156 -1.09 -19.31 -12.12
C LEU A 156 -0.54 -19.45 -10.70
N PRO A 157 0.43 -20.35 -10.45
CA PRO A 157 1.10 -20.43 -9.14
C PRO A 157 1.80 -19.11 -8.82
N GLU A 158 1.93 -18.75 -7.54
CA GLU A 158 2.54 -17.47 -7.13
C GLU A 158 3.96 -17.31 -7.69
N SER A 159 4.71 -18.41 -7.77
CA SER A 159 6.06 -18.45 -8.35
C SER A 159 6.12 -18.07 -9.84
N LEU A 160 5.06 -18.33 -10.61
CA LEU A 160 4.92 -17.96 -12.02
C LEU A 160 4.07 -16.69 -12.23
N GLN A 161 3.44 -16.20 -11.16
CA GLN A 161 2.91 -14.84 -11.07
C GLN A 161 4.00 -13.80 -10.78
N ALA A 162 5.18 -14.22 -10.36
CA ALA A 162 6.34 -13.38 -10.23
C ALA A 162 6.98 -13.22 -11.62
N GLY A 163 6.88 -12.03 -12.22
CA GLY A 163 7.45 -11.77 -13.55
C GLY A 163 8.98 -11.86 -13.59
N PRO A 164 9.60 -11.82 -14.79
CA PRO A 164 11.04 -12.01 -14.96
C PRO A 164 11.81 -10.83 -14.36
N GLY A 165 12.36 -11.00 -13.16
CA GLY A 165 13.14 -9.97 -12.47
C GLY A 165 12.28 -8.95 -11.72
N SER A 166 12.93 -7.98 -11.07
CA SER A 166 12.25 -6.95 -10.28
C SER A 166 11.48 -5.94 -11.13
N LEU A 167 10.65 -5.11 -10.50
CA LEU A 167 9.99 -3.96 -11.12
C LEU A 167 10.98 -3.09 -11.91
N VAL A 168 12.16 -2.84 -11.35
CA VAL A 168 13.21 -2.04 -12.00
C VAL A 168 13.78 -2.76 -13.23
N ALA A 169 14.03 -4.07 -13.13
CA ALA A 169 14.53 -4.86 -14.26
C ALA A 169 13.52 -4.93 -15.41
N VAL A 170 12.24 -5.16 -15.08
CA VAL A 170 11.16 -5.21 -16.06
C VAL A 170 10.96 -3.85 -16.73
N ALA A 171 10.94 -2.75 -15.97
CA ALA A 171 10.82 -1.41 -16.54
C ALA A 171 11.98 -1.07 -17.48
N LYS A 172 13.23 -1.45 -17.14
CA LYS A 172 14.39 -1.28 -18.02
C LYS A 172 14.26 -2.07 -19.32
N ALA A 173 13.82 -3.33 -19.24
CA ALA A 173 13.67 -4.18 -20.41
C ALA A 173 12.53 -3.71 -21.33
N ALA A 174 11.46 -3.15 -20.78
CA ALA A 174 10.33 -2.62 -21.53
C ALA A 174 10.67 -1.35 -22.33
N GLY A 175 11.63 -0.54 -21.86
CA GLY A 175 12.00 0.74 -22.47
C GLY A 175 10.95 1.83 -22.28
N GLY A 176 11.32 3.09 -22.54
CA GLY A 176 10.40 4.24 -22.45
C GLY A 176 10.07 4.72 -21.01
N PHE A 177 10.92 4.36 -20.05
CA PHE A 177 10.86 4.80 -18.64
C PHE A 177 12.19 5.42 -18.17
N GLU A 178 13.01 5.94 -19.10
CA GLU A 178 14.34 6.45 -18.78
C GLU A 178 14.28 7.59 -17.76
N VAL A 179 13.30 8.49 -17.91
CA VAL A 179 13.11 9.63 -16.98
C VAL A 179 12.70 9.12 -15.59
N LEU A 180 11.79 8.15 -15.53
CA LEU A 180 11.33 7.56 -14.27
C LEU A 180 12.48 6.86 -13.53
N LEU A 181 13.26 6.06 -14.24
CA LEU A 181 14.38 5.31 -13.67
C LEU A 181 15.51 6.24 -13.20
N ALA A 182 15.81 7.29 -13.96
CA ALA A 182 16.76 8.33 -13.56
C ALA A 182 16.28 9.07 -12.30
N ALA A 183 15.00 9.45 -12.25
CA ALA A 183 14.39 10.08 -11.08
C ALA A 183 14.43 9.15 -9.84
N ALA A 184 14.08 7.88 -10.01
CA ALA A 184 14.14 6.89 -8.93
C ALA A 184 15.56 6.67 -8.41
N LYS A 185 16.57 6.71 -9.30
CA LYS A 185 17.98 6.67 -8.91
C LYS A 185 18.37 7.91 -8.09
N ALA A 186 18.04 9.10 -8.59
CA ALA A 186 18.34 10.36 -7.90
C ALA A 186 17.68 10.46 -6.52
N ALA A 187 16.47 9.92 -6.36
CA ALA A 187 15.75 9.89 -5.09
C ALA A 187 16.21 8.77 -4.14
N GLY A 188 16.99 7.79 -4.60
CA GLY A 188 17.38 6.62 -3.81
C GLY A 188 16.25 5.60 -3.60
N LEU A 189 15.25 5.60 -4.50
CA LEU A 189 14.10 4.70 -4.44
C LEU A 189 14.30 3.40 -5.22
N LEU A 190 15.36 3.29 -6.03
CA LEU A 190 15.63 2.07 -6.80
C LEU A 190 15.75 0.85 -5.89
N GLU A 191 16.47 0.97 -4.77
CA GLU A 191 16.64 -0.15 -3.82
C GLU A 191 15.32 -0.56 -3.18
N VAL A 192 14.44 0.41 -2.87
CA VAL A 192 13.10 0.14 -2.32
C VAL A 192 12.22 -0.57 -3.34
N LEU A 193 12.29 -0.16 -4.62
CA LEU A 193 11.56 -0.78 -5.72
C LEU A 193 12.14 -2.13 -6.16
N ASP A 194 13.39 -2.43 -5.78
CA ASP A 194 14.06 -3.71 -6.04
C ASP A 194 13.93 -4.71 -4.87
N ALA A 195 13.60 -4.21 -3.68
CA ALA A 195 13.37 -4.99 -2.46
C ALA A 195 12.24 -6.02 -2.63
N GLN A 196 12.16 -6.98 -1.70
CA GLN A 196 11.10 -7.99 -1.65
C GLN A 196 9.74 -7.32 -1.38
N GLY A 197 9.07 -6.92 -2.46
CA GLY A 197 7.68 -6.48 -2.47
C GLY A 197 6.71 -7.65 -2.26
N PRO A 198 5.41 -7.36 -2.18
CA PRO A 198 4.75 -6.92 -3.40
C PRO A 198 4.45 -5.41 -3.47
N PHE A 199 4.76 -4.78 -4.60
CA PHE A 199 4.38 -3.40 -4.90
C PHE A 199 3.60 -3.30 -6.22
N THR A 200 2.80 -2.25 -6.34
CA THR A 200 2.17 -1.84 -7.60
C THR A 200 2.77 -0.49 -7.99
N LEU A 201 3.47 -0.47 -9.12
CA LEU A 201 4.08 0.73 -9.68
C LEU A 201 3.18 1.30 -10.78
N LEU A 202 2.65 2.50 -10.56
CA LEU A 202 1.99 3.28 -11.60
C LEU A 202 3.09 4.03 -12.36
N ALA A 203 3.59 3.47 -13.45
CA ALA A 203 4.77 3.95 -14.16
C ALA A 203 4.41 4.95 -15.27
N PRO A 204 4.66 6.26 -15.10
CA PRO A 204 4.53 7.22 -16.18
C PRO A 204 5.59 6.94 -17.25
N SER A 205 5.16 6.87 -18.51
CA SER A 205 6.06 6.78 -19.65
C SER A 205 6.89 8.07 -19.84
N ASP A 206 7.97 8.01 -20.60
CA ASP A 206 8.76 9.20 -20.95
C ASP A 206 7.89 10.24 -21.69
N ALA A 207 6.93 9.80 -22.50
CA ALA A 207 5.93 10.68 -23.11
C ALA A 207 5.06 11.39 -22.06
N ALA A 208 4.68 10.70 -20.97
CA ALA A 208 3.94 11.30 -19.87
C ALA A 208 4.74 12.39 -19.15
N PHE A 209 6.06 12.23 -19.00
CA PHE A 209 6.93 13.29 -18.49
C PHE A 209 7.06 14.46 -19.46
N GLY A 210 7.06 14.20 -20.77
CA GLY A 210 7.09 15.24 -21.80
C GLY A 210 5.86 16.16 -21.82
N VAL A 211 4.72 15.71 -21.24
CA VAL A 211 3.52 16.55 -21.06
C VAL A 211 3.71 17.62 -19.98
N LEU A 212 4.65 17.42 -19.04
CA LEU A 212 4.91 18.40 -17.99
C LEU A 212 5.64 19.63 -18.55
N PRO A 213 5.30 20.85 -18.09
CA PRO A 213 6.06 22.04 -18.43
C PRO A 213 7.55 21.85 -18.08
N PRO A 214 8.50 22.20 -18.97
CA PRO A 214 9.93 21.98 -18.73
C PRO A 214 10.43 22.60 -17.42
N GLN A 215 9.94 23.79 -17.06
CA GLN A 215 10.29 24.44 -15.79
C GLN A 215 9.80 23.65 -14.58
N ALA A 216 8.62 23.04 -14.66
CA ALA A 216 8.06 22.24 -13.58
C ALA A 216 8.83 20.93 -13.41
N LEU A 217 9.21 20.27 -14.50
CA LEU A 217 10.04 19.07 -14.47
C LEU A 217 11.42 19.37 -13.87
N GLN A 218 12.06 20.47 -14.29
CA GLN A 218 13.36 20.87 -13.77
C GLN A 218 13.30 21.19 -12.28
N ALA A 219 12.27 21.91 -11.83
CA ALA A 219 12.05 22.19 -10.41
C ALA A 219 11.82 20.91 -9.58
N LEU A 220 11.13 19.92 -10.13
CA LEU A 220 10.94 18.62 -9.50
C LEU A 220 12.24 17.82 -9.39
N LEU A 221 13.08 17.85 -10.43
CA LEU A 221 14.36 17.13 -10.45
C LEU A 221 15.42 17.76 -9.53
N GLN A 222 15.34 19.07 -9.27
CA GLN A 222 16.25 19.79 -8.37
C GLN A 222 15.89 19.61 -6.89
N ASP A 223 14.63 19.33 -6.55
CA ASP A 223 14.16 19.13 -5.18
C ASP A 223 14.02 17.63 -4.89
N ARG A 224 15.03 17.07 -4.21
CA ARG A 224 15.07 15.64 -3.88
C ARG A 224 13.89 15.19 -3.02
N GLU A 225 13.39 16.02 -2.10
CA GLU A 225 12.26 15.65 -1.24
C GLU A 225 10.96 15.60 -2.04
N ARG A 226 10.72 16.61 -2.88
CA ARG A 226 9.56 16.60 -3.80
C ARG A 226 9.63 15.42 -4.77
N LEU A 227 10.82 15.13 -5.30
CA LEU A 227 11.02 13.99 -6.20
C LEU A 227 10.74 12.66 -5.50
N THR A 228 11.29 12.48 -4.29
CA THR A 228 11.06 11.27 -3.47
C THR A 228 9.57 11.09 -3.18
N ARG A 229 8.88 12.16 -2.77
CA ARG A 229 7.44 12.14 -2.50
C ARG A 229 6.61 11.86 -3.75
N LEU A 230 6.97 12.47 -4.88
CA LEU A 230 6.31 12.23 -6.16
C LEU A 230 6.44 10.77 -6.58
N LEU A 231 7.62 10.19 -6.46
CA LEU A 231 7.82 8.78 -6.78
C LEU A 231 7.08 7.85 -5.81
N GLN A 232 7.10 8.13 -4.50
CA GLN A 232 6.29 7.40 -3.52
C GLN A 232 4.78 7.54 -3.76
N HIS A 233 4.34 8.61 -4.42
CA HIS A 233 2.94 8.81 -4.83
C HIS A 233 2.54 7.90 -6.01
N HIS A 234 3.49 7.42 -6.79
CA HIS A 234 3.25 6.47 -7.87
C HIS A 234 3.32 5.00 -7.42
N VAL A 235 3.68 4.74 -6.17
CA VAL A 235 3.85 3.38 -5.65
C VAL A 235 2.76 3.07 -4.64
N VAL A 236 2.09 1.94 -4.83
CA VAL A 236 1.08 1.39 -3.92
C VAL A 236 1.59 0.07 -3.36
N ALA A 237 1.35 -0.18 -2.07
CA ALA A 237 1.72 -1.45 -1.44
C ALA A 237 0.76 -2.57 -1.87
N GLY A 238 1.30 -3.76 -2.11
CA GLY A 238 0.55 -4.92 -2.61
C GLY A 238 0.64 -5.09 -4.13
N ARG A 239 0.35 -6.31 -4.60
CA ARG A 239 0.25 -6.63 -6.03
C ARG A 239 -1.22 -6.45 -6.43
N LEU A 240 -1.52 -5.37 -7.14
CA LEU A 240 -2.86 -5.01 -7.57
C LEU A 240 -2.95 -5.11 -9.09
N PRO A 241 -3.43 -6.24 -9.66
CA PRO A 241 -3.73 -6.30 -11.08
C PRO A 241 -4.86 -5.33 -11.46
N ALA A 242 -5.07 -5.09 -12.75
CA ALA A 242 -6.05 -4.15 -13.27
C ALA A 242 -7.47 -4.44 -12.78
N SER A 243 -7.83 -5.73 -12.66
CA SER A 243 -9.11 -6.17 -12.08
C SER A 243 -9.25 -5.73 -10.62
N ALA A 244 -8.23 -5.97 -9.80
CA ALA A 244 -8.22 -5.57 -8.39
C ALA A 244 -8.13 -4.05 -8.20
N LEU A 245 -7.53 -3.32 -9.14
CA LEU A 245 -7.58 -1.87 -9.17
C LEU A 245 -9.00 -1.38 -9.48
N ALA A 246 -9.66 -1.97 -10.46
CA ALA A 246 -11.01 -1.60 -10.88
C ALA A 246 -12.09 -1.81 -9.81
N GLU A 247 -11.86 -2.73 -8.88
CA GLU A 247 -12.74 -2.98 -7.73
C GLU A 247 -12.59 -1.95 -6.59
N ARG A 248 -11.55 -1.11 -6.63
CA ARG A 248 -11.28 -0.10 -5.60
C ARG A 248 -11.77 1.26 -6.06
N SER A 249 -12.36 2.02 -5.14
CA SER A 249 -12.64 3.45 -5.36
C SER A 249 -11.39 4.32 -5.11
N GLU A 250 -10.53 3.89 -4.20
CA GLU A 250 -9.32 4.62 -3.79
C GLU A 250 -8.13 3.70 -3.51
N LEU A 251 -6.93 4.22 -3.74
CA LEU A 251 -5.65 3.60 -3.40
C LEU A 251 -4.88 4.46 -2.41
N VAL A 252 -4.18 3.84 -1.46
CA VAL A 252 -3.25 4.53 -0.55
C VAL A 252 -1.83 4.26 -1.02
N THR A 253 -1.10 5.33 -1.33
CA THR A 253 0.26 5.26 -1.85
C THR A 253 1.30 5.17 -0.73
N LEU A 254 2.57 4.89 -1.06
CA LEU A 254 3.67 4.93 -0.09
C LEU A 254 3.88 6.34 0.49
N ALA A 255 3.54 7.39 -0.28
CA ALA A 255 3.51 8.77 0.20
C ALA A 255 2.35 9.08 1.18
N LYS A 256 1.55 8.07 1.57
CA LYS A 256 0.37 8.18 2.45
C LYS A 256 -0.73 9.11 1.92
N THR A 257 -0.75 9.29 0.62
CA THR A 257 -1.76 10.07 -0.12
C THR A 257 -2.76 9.13 -0.80
N ARG A 258 -3.92 9.67 -1.18
CA ARG A 258 -4.99 8.92 -1.83
C ARG A 258 -5.01 9.17 -3.34
N LEU A 259 -5.24 8.12 -4.11
CA LEU A 259 -5.49 8.17 -5.55
C LEU A 259 -6.90 7.64 -5.81
N VAL A 260 -7.73 8.43 -6.50
CA VAL A 260 -9.08 8.01 -6.90
C VAL A 260 -8.98 7.13 -8.14
N VAL A 261 -9.72 6.03 -8.17
CA VAL A 261 -9.81 5.15 -9.33
C VAL A 261 -11.15 5.36 -10.03
N ASP A 262 -11.13 5.53 -11.34
CA ASP A 262 -12.32 5.62 -12.19
C ASP A 262 -12.25 4.55 -13.29
N VAL A 263 -13.35 3.83 -13.50
CA VAL A 263 -13.47 2.74 -14.48
C VAL A 263 -14.48 3.03 -15.59
N ARG A 264 -15.15 4.20 -15.58
CA ARG A 264 -16.23 4.54 -16.53
C ARG A 264 -15.75 4.61 -17.97
N GLN A 265 -14.48 4.95 -18.20
CA GLN A 265 -13.86 5.07 -19.52
C GLN A 265 -12.51 4.33 -19.55
N GLY A 266 -12.53 3.07 -19.12
CA GLY A 266 -11.32 2.28 -18.84
C GLY A 266 -10.69 2.64 -17.50
N VAL A 267 -9.70 1.86 -17.06
CA VAL A 267 -9.05 2.07 -15.76
C VAL A 267 -8.24 3.36 -15.79
N ARG A 268 -8.64 4.33 -14.95
CA ARG A 268 -7.95 5.59 -14.72
C ARG A 268 -7.62 5.74 -13.24
N VAL A 269 -6.43 6.24 -12.95
CA VAL A 269 -5.96 6.51 -11.59
C VAL A 269 -5.60 7.99 -11.47
N ALA A 270 -6.29 8.71 -10.60
CA ALA A 270 -6.23 10.17 -10.46
C ALA A 270 -6.29 10.91 -11.82
N GLY A 271 -7.16 10.44 -12.72
CA GLY A 271 -7.35 11.00 -14.07
C GLY A 271 -6.34 10.54 -15.12
N ALA A 272 -5.20 9.94 -14.74
CA ALA A 272 -4.27 9.32 -15.68
C ALA A 272 -4.85 8.01 -16.21
N ARG A 273 -4.79 7.79 -17.52
CA ARG A 273 -5.25 6.55 -18.16
C ARG A 273 -4.16 5.51 -18.03
N VAL A 274 -4.55 4.29 -17.63
CA VAL A 274 -3.66 3.13 -17.73
C VAL A 274 -3.60 2.70 -19.20
N ALA A 275 -2.46 2.94 -19.85
CA ALA A 275 -2.22 2.64 -21.26
C ALA A 275 -1.91 1.16 -21.46
N THR A 276 -1.05 0.61 -20.60
CA THR A 276 -0.71 -0.82 -20.55
C THR A 276 -0.84 -1.28 -19.11
N ALA A 277 -1.72 -2.24 -18.87
CA ALA A 277 -1.96 -2.77 -17.53
C ALA A 277 -1.26 -4.13 -17.34
N ASP A 278 -1.10 -4.54 -16.08
CA ASP A 278 -0.69 -5.88 -15.70
C ASP A 278 0.67 -6.34 -16.23
N VAL A 279 1.65 -5.42 -16.30
CA VAL A 279 3.04 -5.78 -16.59
C VAL A 279 3.65 -6.41 -15.34
N VAL A 280 3.72 -7.73 -15.34
CA VAL A 280 4.05 -8.52 -14.16
C VAL A 280 5.55 -8.49 -13.86
N ALA A 281 5.93 -8.28 -12.61
CA ALA A 281 7.31 -8.35 -12.12
C ALA A 281 7.43 -9.26 -10.89
N ARG A 282 8.64 -9.69 -10.53
CA ARG A 282 8.87 -10.64 -9.42
C ARG A 282 8.33 -10.11 -8.11
N ASN A 283 8.63 -8.86 -7.81
CA ASN A 283 8.27 -8.16 -6.57
C ASN A 283 7.07 -7.21 -6.75
N GLY A 284 6.27 -7.36 -7.81
CA GLY A 284 5.13 -6.48 -8.00
C GLY A 284 4.40 -6.59 -9.34
N VAL A 285 3.70 -5.51 -9.69
CA VAL A 285 3.07 -5.29 -11.00
C VAL A 285 3.25 -3.83 -11.41
N ILE A 286 3.43 -3.59 -12.70
CA ILE A 286 3.57 -2.26 -13.31
C ILE A 286 2.30 -1.97 -14.12
N HIS A 287 1.74 -0.79 -13.93
CA HIS A 287 0.70 -0.23 -14.79
C HIS A 287 1.26 1.03 -15.44
N VAL A 288 1.38 1.02 -16.76
CA VAL A 288 1.89 2.15 -17.54
C VAL A 288 0.81 3.20 -17.64
N ILE A 289 1.12 4.43 -17.22
CA ILE A 289 0.18 5.55 -17.23
C ILE A 289 0.63 6.65 -18.21
N ASP A 290 -0.35 7.37 -18.76
CA ASP A 290 -0.13 8.43 -19.76
C ASP A 290 0.15 9.82 -19.17
N ARG A 291 0.10 9.96 -17.83
CA ARG A 291 0.36 11.21 -17.12
C ARG A 291 1.11 10.96 -15.82
N VAL A 292 1.97 11.91 -15.44
CA VAL A 292 2.60 11.93 -14.12
C VAL A 292 1.57 12.29 -13.07
N LEU A 293 1.43 11.44 -12.05
CA LEU A 293 0.59 11.68 -10.88
C LEU A 293 1.31 12.67 -9.96
N LEU A 294 0.87 13.91 -9.99
CA LEU A 294 1.38 14.92 -9.08
C LEU A 294 0.76 14.65 -7.70
N PRO A 295 1.57 14.41 -6.65
CA PRO A 295 1.02 14.29 -5.32
C PRO A 295 0.24 15.57 -5.00
N PRO A 296 -0.89 15.48 -4.28
CA PRO A 296 -1.48 16.67 -3.72
C PRO A 296 -0.36 17.38 -2.96
N ALA A 297 -0.25 18.69 -3.19
CA ALA A 297 0.66 19.51 -2.42
C ALA A 297 0.49 19.07 -0.96
N PRO A 298 1.58 18.82 -0.19
CA PRO A 298 1.42 18.76 1.27
C PRO A 298 0.45 19.86 1.63
N LYS A 299 -0.62 19.54 2.38
CA LYS A 299 -1.55 20.57 2.91
C LYS A 299 -0.66 21.75 3.22
N ALA A 300 -0.78 22.79 2.40
CA ALA A 300 0.25 23.80 2.39
C ALA A 300 0.27 24.28 3.84
N THR A 301 1.40 24.13 4.52
CA THR A 301 1.80 25.19 5.42
C THR A 301 1.74 26.42 4.51
N PRO A 302 0.79 27.33 4.73
CA PRO A 302 0.30 28.22 3.69
C PRO A 302 1.49 28.87 2.97
N SER A 303 1.59 28.61 1.67
CA SER A 303 2.58 29.22 0.80
C SER A 303 2.27 30.71 0.72
N VAL A 304 3.07 31.50 1.43
CA VAL A 304 3.30 32.94 1.22
C VAL A 304 2.04 33.72 0.82
N SER A 305 1.14 33.88 1.77
CA SER A 305 0.26 35.06 1.84
C SER A 305 0.47 35.67 3.22
N ALA A 306 1.51 36.51 3.33
CA ALA A 306 2.13 36.99 4.57
C ALA A 306 2.60 35.84 5.49
N ALA A 307 3.88 35.82 5.89
CA ALA A 307 4.31 34.91 6.95
C ALA A 307 3.37 35.10 8.15
N PRO A 308 2.71 34.05 8.67
CA PRO A 308 1.80 34.21 9.79
C PRO A 308 2.56 34.85 10.93
N THR A 309 2.09 36.01 11.39
CA THR A 309 2.71 36.72 12.50
C THR A 309 2.27 36.07 13.80
N PHE A 310 3.22 35.83 14.71
CA PHE A 310 2.92 35.39 16.06
C PHE A 310 2.02 36.43 16.74
N PRO A 311 0.81 36.07 17.17
CA PRO A 311 -0.12 37.03 17.75
C PRO A 311 0.42 37.64 19.03
N THR A 312 -0.13 38.80 19.41
CA THR A 312 0.29 39.45 20.64
C THR A 312 -0.24 38.72 21.86
N TYR A 313 0.65 38.31 22.75
CA TYR A 313 0.32 37.69 24.03
C TYR A 313 1.07 38.36 25.17
N ARG A 314 0.45 38.42 26.34
CA ARG A 314 1.10 38.84 27.58
C ARG A 314 1.57 37.59 28.32
N GLY A 315 2.79 37.64 28.84
CA GLY A 315 3.34 36.60 29.69
C GLY A 315 4.21 37.21 30.77
N LYS A 316 4.73 36.36 31.65
CA LYS A 316 5.75 36.74 32.63
C LYS A 316 6.84 35.69 32.62
N ASN A 317 8.09 36.10 32.80
CA ASN A 317 9.11 35.10 33.08
C ASN A 317 8.98 34.58 34.52
N LEU A 318 9.74 33.54 34.85
CA LEU A 318 9.67 32.92 36.18
C LEU A 318 10.29 33.79 37.29
N GLU A 319 10.87 34.94 36.95
CA GLU A 319 11.31 35.99 37.89
C GLU A 319 10.23 37.07 38.10
N GLY A 320 9.08 36.94 37.44
CA GLY A 320 7.94 37.86 37.54
C GLY A 320 8.01 39.08 36.61
N GLN A 321 9.04 39.18 35.77
CA GLN A 321 9.17 40.25 34.79
C GLN A 321 8.11 40.07 33.68
N PRO A 322 7.30 41.10 33.37
CA PRO A 322 6.28 41.02 32.34
C PRO A 322 6.86 41.13 30.93
N TYR A 323 6.28 40.38 30.00
CA TYR A 323 6.62 40.38 28.57
C TYR A 323 5.37 40.59 27.71
N VAL A 324 5.53 41.34 26.62
CA VAL A 324 4.54 41.44 25.55
C VAL A 324 5.14 40.79 24.30
N LEU A 325 4.69 39.59 23.98
CA LEU A 325 5.21 38.80 22.88
C LEU A 325 4.54 39.21 21.56
N PRO A 326 5.24 39.12 20.41
CA PRO A 326 6.66 38.75 20.28
C PRO A 326 7.62 39.94 20.54
N GLY A 327 7.13 41.16 20.73
CA GLY A 327 7.98 42.36 20.85
C GLY A 327 8.95 42.39 22.02
N GLY A 328 8.70 41.61 23.08
CA GLY A 328 9.59 41.47 24.24
C GLY A 328 10.74 40.47 24.03
N LEU A 329 10.80 39.79 22.89
CA LEU A 329 11.89 38.85 22.56
C LEU A 329 13.08 39.63 22.01
N THR A 330 14.27 39.46 22.60
CA THR A 330 15.43 40.34 22.36
C THR A 330 16.27 39.99 21.12
N GLY A 331 16.11 38.81 20.53
CA GLY A 331 16.85 38.40 19.34
C GLY A 331 16.33 39.03 18.05
N GLU A 332 17.21 39.18 17.06
CA GLU A 332 16.81 39.41 15.66
C GLU A 332 16.17 38.15 15.04
N ARG A 333 16.55 37.00 15.59
CA ARG A 333 15.99 35.67 15.36
C ARG A 333 15.72 35.02 16.72
N ASN A 334 14.46 34.70 17.00
CA ASN A 334 14.03 34.10 18.26
C ASN A 334 13.49 32.70 18.02
N LEU A 335 14.14 31.68 18.56
CA LEU A 335 13.61 30.31 18.59
C LEU A 335 12.72 30.14 19.83
N VAL A 336 11.45 29.84 19.64
CA VAL A 336 10.46 29.74 20.71
C VAL A 336 9.99 28.30 20.83
N LEU A 337 10.26 27.66 21.97
CA LEU A 337 9.81 26.32 22.34
C LEU A 337 8.51 26.43 23.12
N ILE A 338 7.42 25.88 22.62
CA ILE A 338 6.07 26.04 23.17
C ILE A 338 5.56 24.68 23.66
N PRO A 339 5.80 24.32 24.94
CA PRO A 339 5.15 23.19 25.58
C PRO A 339 3.77 23.56 26.11
N PHE A 340 2.88 22.57 26.15
CA PHE A 340 1.50 22.70 26.66
C PHE A 340 1.26 21.86 27.92
N LEU A 341 2.06 20.81 28.13
CA LEU A 341 1.87 19.81 29.19
C LEU A 341 3.19 19.60 29.94
N GLN A 342 3.12 19.40 31.26
CA GLN A 342 4.31 19.30 32.12
C GLN A 342 5.32 18.23 31.69
N TRP A 343 4.85 17.07 31.20
CA TRP A 343 5.72 15.96 30.80
C TRP A 343 6.45 16.21 29.48
N GLN A 344 6.05 17.24 28.72
CA GLN A 344 6.74 17.62 27.49
C GLN A 344 8.09 18.31 27.76
N GLN A 345 8.45 18.55 29.02
CA GLN A 345 9.78 19.04 29.38
C GLN A 345 10.89 18.13 28.84
N GLY A 346 10.67 16.82 28.71
CA GLY A 346 11.61 15.90 28.07
C GLY A 346 11.92 16.31 26.62
N ASP A 347 10.89 16.62 25.82
CA ASP A 347 11.05 17.09 24.45
C ASP A 347 11.79 18.44 24.40
N VAL A 348 11.44 19.36 25.29
CA VAL A 348 12.12 20.67 25.41
C VAL A 348 13.60 20.48 25.72
N ASN A 349 13.93 19.61 26.66
CA ASN A 349 15.31 19.34 27.06
C ASN A 349 16.16 18.82 25.88
N THR A 350 15.60 17.99 24.99
CA THR A 350 16.34 17.55 23.79
C THR A 350 16.75 18.71 22.88
N TRP A 351 15.94 19.77 22.80
CA TRP A 351 16.28 20.99 22.07
C TRP A 351 17.33 21.81 22.82
N LEU A 352 17.17 21.99 24.13
CA LEU A 352 18.12 22.75 24.95
C LEU A 352 19.51 22.12 24.97
N GLU A 353 19.60 20.80 25.06
CA GLU A 353 20.87 20.06 24.99
C GLU A 353 21.59 20.29 23.66
N TRP A 354 20.85 20.23 22.55
CA TRP A 354 21.42 20.51 21.23
C TRP A 354 21.83 21.98 21.09
N LEU A 355 21.01 22.92 21.55
CA LEU A 355 21.32 24.36 21.52
C LEU A 355 22.58 24.67 22.35
N GLY A 356 22.72 24.07 23.52
CA GLY A 356 23.90 24.23 24.39
C GLY A 356 25.19 23.70 23.79
N ARG A 357 25.12 22.73 22.87
CA ARG A 357 26.27 22.20 22.11
C ARG A 357 26.47 22.89 20.76
N SER A 358 25.48 23.65 20.30
CA SER A 358 25.46 24.27 18.97
C SER A 358 26.14 25.64 19.00
N PRO A 359 26.88 26.02 17.95
CA PRO A 359 27.42 27.38 17.84
C PRO A 359 26.33 28.45 17.71
N LEU A 360 25.06 28.05 17.51
CA LEU A 360 23.93 28.97 17.45
C LEU A 360 23.72 29.76 18.74
N ALA A 361 23.94 29.15 19.92
CA ALA A 361 23.75 29.84 21.19
C ALA A 361 24.70 31.04 21.36
N ALA A 362 25.86 31.02 20.69
CA ALA A 362 26.83 32.11 20.69
C ALA A 362 26.65 33.09 19.52
N ARG A 363 25.72 32.82 18.58
CA ARG A 363 25.54 33.65 17.38
C ARG A 363 24.87 34.97 17.74
N THR A 364 25.52 36.09 17.39
CA THR A 364 24.96 37.43 17.58
C THR A 364 23.59 37.56 16.90
N GLY A 365 22.62 38.09 17.65
CA GLY A 365 21.25 38.30 17.17
C GLY A 365 20.36 37.05 17.18
N PHE A 366 20.85 35.89 17.64
CA PHE A 366 20.02 34.70 17.89
C PHE A 366 19.72 34.59 19.39
N ALA A 367 18.45 34.36 19.73
CA ALA A 367 18.01 34.05 21.09
C ALA A 367 17.04 32.87 21.06
N TYR A 368 16.90 32.17 22.18
CA TYR A 368 15.92 31.10 22.32
C TYR A 368 15.15 31.23 23.64
N TRP A 369 13.89 30.82 23.62
CA TRP A 369 12.92 31.06 24.67
C TRP A 369 12.06 29.82 24.90
N GLU A 370 11.70 29.58 26.16
CA GLU A 370 10.71 28.59 26.54
C GLU A 370 9.40 29.30 26.83
N LEU A 371 8.31 28.81 26.26
CA LEU A 371 7.01 29.47 26.29
C LEU A 371 5.90 28.51 26.77
N PRO A 372 5.94 28.04 28.03
CA PRO A 372 4.86 27.23 28.58
C PRO A 372 3.52 27.95 28.39
N THR A 373 2.66 27.37 27.56
CA THR A 373 1.39 27.97 27.18
C THR A 373 0.25 27.14 27.74
N VAL A 374 -0.46 27.73 28.70
CA VAL A 374 -1.41 27.01 29.55
C VAL A 374 -2.76 27.71 29.50
N GLN A 375 -3.84 26.93 29.58
CA GLN A 375 -5.18 27.46 29.74
C GLN A 375 -5.26 28.36 30.98
N ASP A 376 -5.71 29.59 30.81
CA ASP A 376 -5.94 30.49 31.94
C ASP A 376 -7.08 29.97 32.82
N ARG A 377 -6.81 29.85 34.13
CA ARG A 377 -7.73 29.41 35.17
C ARG A 377 -7.74 30.38 36.37
N GLY A 378 -7.25 31.62 36.18
CA GLY A 378 -7.20 32.67 37.19
C GLY A 378 -5.89 32.73 37.99
N GLU A 379 -5.68 33.87 38.66
CA GLU A 379 -4.38 34.23 39.27
C GLU A 379 -3.84 33.22 40.30
N GLY A 380 -4.72 32.56 41.07
CA GLY A 380 -4.30 31.58 42.06
C GLY A 380 -3.59 30.37 41.42
N PHE A 381 -4.13 29.89 40.30
CA PHE A 381 -3.53 28.81 39.52
C PHE A 381 -2.22 29.23 38.86
N GLN A 382 -2.18 30.45 38.31
CA GLN A 382 -0.96 31.00 37.71
C GLN A 382 0.19 31.07 38.72
N ARG A 383 -0.07 31.62 39.92
CA ARG A 383 0.95 31.72 40.99
C ARG A 383 1.42 30.34 41.48
N PHE A 384 0.52 29.37 41.56
CA PHE A 384 0.87 27.99 41.95
C PHE A 384 1.81 27.36 40.93
N LEU A 385 1.46 27.42 39.65
CA LEU A 385 2.26 26.86 38.56
C LEU A 385 3.62 27.56 38.41
N ASP A 386 3.63 28.90 38.40
CA ASP A 386 4.87 29.68 38.25
C ASP A 386 5.84 29.40 39.40
N ARG A 387 5.36 29.29 40.65
CA ARG A 387 6.19 28.88 41.79
C ARG A 387 6.72 27.46 41.65
N GLY A 388 5.88 26.52 41.21
CA GLY A 388 6.28 25.14 40.98
C GLY A 388 7.40 25.04 39.93
N MET A 389 7.24 25.73 38.80
CA MET A 389 8.25 25.79 37.75
C MET A 389 9.53 26.50 38.21
N ALA A 390 9.41 27.62 38.92
CA ALA A 390 10.57 28.37 39.42
C ALA A 390 11.40 27.59 40.46
N LEU A 391 10.76 26.68 41.22
CA LEU A 391 11.47 25.75 42.12
C LEU A 391 12.13 24.59 41.36
N GLY A 392 11.53 24.14 40.27
CA GLY A 392 12.06 23.06 39.43
C GLY A 392 13.21 23.48 38.51
N ILE A 393 13.38 24.78 38.27
CA ILE A 393 14.41 25.35 37.38
C ILE A 393 15.43 26.14 38.22
N PRO A 394 16.55 25.52 38.64
CA PRO A 394 17.52 26.18 39.52
C PRO A 394 18.35 27.26 38.81
N ASP A 395 18.54 27.16 37.49
CA ASP A 395 19.31 28.12 36.69
C ASP A 395 18.55 29.46 36.54
N PRO A 396 19.08 30.59 37.04
CA PRO A 396 18.46 31.90 36.85
C PRO A 396 18.33 32.30 35.39
N ALA A 397 19.31 31.97 34.54
CA ALA A 397 19.23 32.27 33.12
C ALA A 397 18.13 31.45 32.42
N ALA A 398 17.82 30.25 32.93
CA ALA A 398 16.68 29.45 32.49
C ALA A 398 15.36 30.08 32.91
N ARG A 399 15.25 30.50 34.18
CA ARG A 399 14.05 31.20 34.66
C ARG A 399 13.78 32.51 33.92
N ALA A 400 14.82 33.24 33.55
CA ALA A 400 14.70 34.48 32.78
C ALA A 400 14.19 34.26 31.34
N ARG A 401 14.55 33.14 30.70
CA ARG A 401 14.14 32.79 29.32
C ARG A 401 12.85 31.96 29.23
N THR A 402 12.33 31.46 30.36
CA THR A 402 11.05 30.76 30.42
C THR A 402 9.93 31.76 30.72
N ILE A 403 9.11 32.06 29.72
CA ILE A 403 7.99 33.00 29.79
C ILE A 403 6.67 32.21 29.78
N THR A 404 5.94 32.25 30.89
CA THR A 404 4.64 31.58 31.01
C THR A 404 3.54 32.44 30.38
N VAL A 405 2.72 31.81 29.54
CA VAL A 405 1.61 32.45 28.84
C VAL A 405 0.32 31.76 29.27
N TYR A 406 -0.49 32.47 30.04
CA TYR A 406 -1.84 32.05 30.43
C TYR A 406 -2.84 32.69 29.48
N THR A 407 -3.58 31.87 28.73
CA THR A 407 -4.51 32.37 27.71
C THR A 407 -5.66 31.39 27.45
N ASP A 408 -6.62 31.77 26.60
CA ASP A 408 -7.56 30.81 26.01
C ASP A 408 -6.77 29.90 25.07
N LEU A 409 -6.53 28.66 25.52
CA LEU A 409 -5.68 27.72 24.81
C LEU A 409 -6.32 27.28 23.50
N ALA A 410 -7.65 27.14 23.43
CA ALA A 410 -8.32 26.78 22.19
C ALA A 410 -8.19 27.89 21.15
N ALA A 411 -8.34 29.15 21.57
CA ALA A 411 -8.13 30.31 20.70
C ALA A 411 -6.66 30.44 20.25
N PHE A 412 -5.71 30.19 21.16
CA PHE A 412 -4.28 30.18 20.86
C PHE A 412 -3.93 29.15 19.78
N LEU A 413 -4.35 27.90 19.97
CA LEU A 413 -4.09 26.81 19.03
C LEU A 413 -4.70 27.12 17.66
N LYS A 414 -5.95 27.63 17.63
CA LYS A 414 -6.63 28.00 16.38
C LYS A 414 -5.91 29.12 15.63
N ARG A 415 -5.48 30.19 16.32
CA ARG A 415 -4.82 31.35 15.68
C ARG A 415 -3.47 30.99 15.07
N LEU A 416 -2.75 30.06 15.68
CA LEU A 416 -1.43 29.62 15.20
C LEU A 416 -1.50 28.37 14.31
N GLU A 417 -2.70 27.87 14.02
CA GLU A 417 -2.94 26.65 13.25
C GLU A 417 -2.25 25.41 13.85
N ILE A 418 -2.21 25.35 15.18
CA ILE A 418 -1.60 24.24 15.92
C ILE A 418 -2.65 23.12 16.06
N PRO A 419 -2.35 21.88 15.64
CA PRO A 419 -3.35 20.81 15.55
C PRO A 419 -3.82 20.31 16.92
N GLY A 420 -3.02 20.50 17.97
CA GLY A 420 -3.36 20.11 19.33
C GLY A 420 -2.18 20.26 20.29
N THR A 421 -2.38 19.80 21.52
CA THR A 421 -1.42 19.97 22.64
C THR A 421 -0.56 18.74 22.90
N SER A 422 -0.70 17.67 22.11
CA SER A 422 0.00 16.39 22.34
C SER A 422 1.51 16.47 22.14
N LYS A 423 2.00 17.44 21.36
CA LYS A 423 3.43 17.69 21.10
C LYS A 423 3.76 19.16 21.34
N ILE A 424 5.01 19.44 21.71
CA ILE A 424 5.51 20.82 21.71
C ILE A 424 5.51 21.40 20.30
N GLN A 425 5.37 22.72 20.19
CA GLN A 425 5.63 23.45 18.96
C GLN A 425 6.94 24.21 19.07
N VAL A 426 7.68 24.31 17.96
CA VAL A 426 8.93 25.06 17.90
C VAL A 426 8.82 26.04 16.75
N LEU A 427 8.97 27.33 17.04
CA LEU A 427 8.83 28.40 16.05
C LEU A 427 10.12 29.21 15.98
N LEU A 428 10.56 29.55 14.76
CA LEU A 428 11.56 30.59 14.55
C LEU A 428 10.85 31.88 14.18
N LEU A 429 11.02 32.92 14.99
CA LEU A 429 10.43 34.24 14.79
C LEU A 429 11.51 35.25 14.40
N ASP A 430 11.16 36.24 13.58
CA ASP A 430 11.94 37.48 13.49
C ASP A 430 11.53 38.49 14.57
N LYS A 431 12.23 39.63 14.62
CA LYS A 431 11.95 40.74 15.54
C LYS A 431 10.54 41.33 15.40
N ALA A 432 9.96 41.27 14.21
CA ALA A 432 8.58 41.72 13.96
C ALA A 432 7.54 40.65 14.33
N GLY A 433 7.97 39.47 14.78
CA GLY A 433 7.09 38.37 15.13
C GLY A 433 6.67 37.48 13.97
N ARG A 434 7.22 37.67 12.76
CA ARG A 434 6.89 36.81 11.62
C ARG A 434 7.48 35.43 11.84
N VAL A 435 6.65 34.39 11.64
CA VAL A 435 7.10 33.01 11.73
C VAL A 435 7.89 32.67 10.46
N LEU A 436 9.21 32.49 10.61
CA LEU A 436 10.13 32.15 9.54
C LEU A 436 10.23 30.63 9.31
N TRP A 437 10.05 29.85 10.38
CA TRP A 437 10.12 28.39 10.35
C TRP A 437 9.36 27.80 11.53
N ARG A 438 8.87 26.56 11.40
CA ARG A 438 8.20 25.83 12.50
C ARG A 438 8.35 24.32 12.39
N CYS A 439 8.33 23.62 13.53
CA CYS A 439 8.17 22.17 13.61
C CYS A 439 7.47 21.75 14.92
N GLU A 440 7.25 20.44 15.13
CA GLU A 440 6.66 19.88 16.35
C GLU A 440 7.50 18.76 16.98
N GLY A 441 7.36 18.56 18.29
CA GLY A 441 7.96 17.45 19.05
C GLY A 441 9.46 17.59 19.36
N PRO A 442 10.12 16.49 19.79
CA PRO A 442 11.51 16.52 20.25
C PRO A 442 12.49 16.85 19.13
N PHE A 443 13.69 17.25 19.53
CA PHE A 443 14.78 17.55 18.61
C PHE A 443 15.16 16.31 17.79
N SER A 444 15.52 16.53 16.53
CA SER A 444 16.21 15.56 15.70
C SER A 444 17.24 16.24 14.80
N PRO A 445 18.32 15.55 14.37
CA PRO A 445 19.32 16.14 13.50
C PRO A 445 18.76 16.76 12.21
N ALA A 446 17.73 16.14 11.62
CA ALA A 446 17.04 16.66 10.43
C ALA A 446 16.39 18.04 10.70
N LYS A 447 15.66 18.18 11.81
CA LYS A 447 15.05 19.45 12.21
C LYS A 447 16.10 20.53 12.50
N GLY A 448 17.23 20.13 13.09
CA GLY A 448 18.37 21.02 13.30
C GLY A 448 18.92 21.59 11.99
N GLN A 449 19.06 20.75 10.96
CA GLN A 449 19.49 21.20 9.63
C GLN A 449 18.47 22.12 8.96
N GLU A 450 17.18 21.82 9.06
CA GLU A 450 16.12 22.69 8.54
C GLU A 450 16.14 24.08 9.21
N LEU A 451 16.29 24.12 10.54
CA LEU A 451 16.40 25.36 11.30
C LEU A 451 17.62 26.19 10.85
N LEU A 452 18.77 25.53 10.64
CA LEU A 452 19.97 26.21 10.15
C LEU A 452 19.75 26.83 8.76
N ARG A 453 19.12 26.10 7.84
CA ARG A 453 18.76 26.63 6.51
C ARG A 453 17.81 27.83 6.62
N ALA A 454 16.82 27.78 7.50
CA ALA A 454 15.90 28.89 7.73
C ALA A 454 16.62 30.15 8.28
N LEU A 455 17.65 29.96 9.11
CA LEU A 455 18.51 31.04 9.62
C LEU A 455 19.48 31.62 8.57
N GLU A 456 19.77 30.88 7.50
CA GLU A 456 20.63 31.30 6.39
C GLU A 456 19.84 31.97 5.26
N GLY A 457 18.70 31.41 4.85
CA GLY A 457 17.85 31.94 3.78
C GLY A 457 17.27 33.33 4.05
N ALA A 458 17.40 33.83 5.28
CA ALA A 458 17.00 35.17 5.66
C ALA A 458 18.12 36.24 5.52
N LYS A 459 19.30 35.88 4.99
CA LYS A 459 20.41 36.80 4.68
C LYS A 459 20.37 37.37 3.26
N THR A 460 19.49 36.89 2.38
CA THR A 460 19.33 37.36 1.00
C THR A 460 17.96 38.01 0.81
N LYS A 461 17.81 39.24 1.32
CA LYS A 461 16.86 40.21 0.80
C LYS A 461 17.43 41.61 0.93
#